data_AF-A0A4Q3UJD1-F1
#
_entry.id   AF-A0A4Q3UJD1-F1
#
_cell.length_a   1.000
_cell.length_b   1.000
_cell.length_c   1.000
_cell.angle_alpha   90.00
_cell.angle_beta   90.00
_cell.angle_gamma   90.00
#
_symmetry.space_group_name_H-M   'P 1'
#
loop_
_entity.id
_entity.type
_entity.pdbx_description
1 polymer ?
#
loop_
_entity_poly.entity_id
_entity_poly.type
_entity_poly.pdbx_seq_one_letter_code
_entity_poly.pdbx_strand_id
1 'polypeptide(L)' 'KYPNEIGPGVWDIHSPRVPDEGDMLALMRKAAEGIPGDQLWVNPDCGLKTRGWPEVKASLVNLVNAAKALRA' A
#
# COMPACT_ATOMS: atom_id res chain seq x y z
N LYS A 1 -17.57 -11.35 9.34
CA LYS A 1 -16.40 -10.59 9.82
C LYS A 1 -15.18 -11.48 9.71
N TYR A 2 -14.10 -11.03 9.05
CA TYR A 2 -12.87 -11.81 8.94
C TYR A 2 -12.07 -11.67 10.25
N PRO A 3 -11.62 -12.76 10.90
CA PRO A 3 -11.04 -12.69 12.24
C PRO A 3 -9.55 -12.35 12.27
N ASN A 4 -8.84 -12.52 11.15
CA ASN A 4 -7.39 -12.35 11.08
C ASN A 4 -7.00 -11.00 10.47
N GLU A 5 -5.71 -10.73 10.48
CA GLU A 5 -5.12 -9.58 9.81
C GLU A 5 -5.05 -9.79 8.29
N ILE A 6 -5.09 -8.70 7.52
CA ILE A 6 -5.06 -8.73 6.06
C ILE A 6 -4.42 -7.45 5.48
N GLY A 7 -3.68 -7.61 4.39
CA GLY A 7 -3.06 -6.51 3.66
C GLY A 7 -3.43 -6.52 2.18
N PRO A 8 -4.56 -5.89 1.79
CA PRO A 8 -4.87 -5.71 0.38
C PRO A 8 -3.77 -4.85 -0.27
N GLY A 9 -3.20 -5.33 -1.37
CA GLY A 9 -2.16 -4.59 -2.09
C GLY A 9 -2.66 -3.21 -2.55
N VAL A 10 -1.83 -2.19 -2.36
CA VAL A 10 -2.15 -0.79 -2.71
C VAL A 10 -1.26 -0.24 -3.82
N TRP A 11 -0.40 -1.10 -4.39
CA TRP A 11 0.52 -0.74 -5.46
C TRP A 11 0.61 -1.90 -6.43
N ASP A 12 0.13 -1.66 -7.66
CA ASP A 12 0.30 -2.57 -8.79
C ASP A 12 1.76 -2.62 -9.24
N ILE A 13 2.44 -3.68 -8.83
CA ILE A 13 3.84 -3.94 -9.17
C ILE A 13 4.03 -4.38 -10.63
N HIS A 14 2.96 -4.68 -11.38
CA HIS A 14 3.07 -5.08 -12.79
C HIS A 14 3.07 -3.87 -13.74
N SER A 15 2.69 -2.69 -13.25
CA SER A 15 2.73 -1.43 -14.00
C SER A 15 4.03 -0.65 -13.75
N PRO A 16 4.73 -0.13 -14.78
CA PRO A 16 5.96 0.66 -14.60
C PRO A 16 5.75 1.97 -13.80
N ARG A 17 4.50 2.36 -13.54
CA ARG A 17 4.12 3.54 -12.78
C ARG A 17 4.67 3.51 -11.35
N VAL A 18 5.15 4.67 -10.89
CA VAL A 18 5.34 4.98 -9.47
C VAL A 18 4.03 5.59 -8.94
N PRO A 19 3.30 4.94 -8.03
CA PRO A 19 2.11 5.53 -7.43
C PRO A 19 2.51 6.67 -6.50
N ASP A 20 1.72 7.74 -6.49
CA ASP A 20 1.87 8.81 -5.51
C ASP A 20 1.26 8.42 -4.15
N GLU A 21 1.56 9.21 -3.12
CA GLU A 21 1.07 8.98 -1.76
C GLU A 21 -0.45 9.10 -1.65
N GLY A 22 -1.07 10.00 -2.42
CA GLY A 22 -2.50 10.27 -2.37
C GLY A 22 -3.33 9.09 -2.91
N ASP A 23 -2.91 8.53 -4.04
CA ASP A 23 -3.51 7.34 -4.63
C ASP A 23 -3.49 6.16 -3.66
N MET A 24 -2.34 5.90 -3.03
CA MET A 24 -2.21 4.81 -2.06
C MET A 24 -3.03 5.08 -0.80
N LEU A 25 -3.03 6.31 -0.28
CA LEU A 25 -3.84 6.69 0.87
C LEU A 25 -5.34 6.51 0.61
N ALA A 26 -5.81 6.84 -0.59
CA ALA A 26 -7.21 6.65 -0.98
C ALA A 26 -7.61 5.16 -0.95
N LEU A 27 -6.74 4.27 -1.46
CA LEU A 27 -6.96 2.82 -1.40
C LEU A 27 -6.96 2.30 0.04
N MET A 28 -6.03 2.77 0.89
CA MET A 28 -5.99 2.38 2.30
C MET A 28 -7.23 2.85 3.06
N ARG A 29 -7.72 4.08 2.81
CA ARG A 29 -8.96 4.59 3.44
C ARG A 29 -10.16 3.74 3.05
N LYS A 30 -10.27 3.37 1.77
CA LYS A 30 -11.31 2.45 1.30
C LYS A 30 -11.22 1.08 1.97
N ALA A 31 -10.02 0.54 2.15
CA ALA A 31 -9.83 -0.72 2.88
C ALA A 31 -10.26 -0.60 4.36
N ALA A 32 -9.95 0.53 5.00
CA ALA A 32 -10.31 0.81 6.40
C ALA A 32 -11.83 0.96 6.64
N GLU A 33 -12.64 1.17 5.61
CA GLU A 33 -14.11 1.14 5.73
C GLU A 33 -14.63 -0.27 6.06
N GLY A 34 -13.92 -1.32 5.63
CA GLY A 34 -14.33 -2.72 5.80
C GLY A 34 -13.45 -3.54 6.74
N ILE A 35 -12.23 -3.08 7.02
CA ILE A 35 -11.23 -3.81 7.81
C ILE A 35 -10.84 -2.91 9.01
N PRO A 36 -10.98 -3.40 10.26
CA PRO A 36 -10.47 -2.71 11.44
C PRO A 36 -8.99 -2.32 11.29
N GLY A 37 -8.62 -1.12 11.74
CA GLY A 37 -7.27 -0.61 11.54
C GLY A 37 -6.17 -1.44 12.22
N ASP A 38 -6.49 -2.15 13.30
CA ASP A 38 -5.60 -3.10 13.98
C ASP A 38 -5.41 -4.41 13.21
N GLN A 39 -6.23 -4.67 12.18
CA GLN A 39 -6.13 -5.83 11.29
C GLN A 39 -5.58 -5.48 9.90
N LEU A 40 -5.41 -4.19 9.59
CA LEU A 40 -5.05 -3.73 8.25
C LEU A 40 -3.53 -3.56 8.09
N TRP A 41 -2.93 -4.39 7.23
CA TRP A 41 -1.55 -4.25 6.79
C TRP A 41 -1.44 -3.45 5.49
N VAL A 42 -0.26 -2.88 5.27
CA VAL A 42 0.06 -2.11 4.07
C VAL A 42 1.24 -2.77 3.35
N ASN A 43 1.02 -3.17 2.11
CA ASN A 43 2.02 -3.83 1.27
C ASN A 43 1.73 -3.60 -0.23
N PRO A 44 2.71 -3.85 -1.12
CA PRO A 44 2.47 -3.94 -2.56
C PRO A 44 1.61 -5.17 -2.92
N ASP A 45 1.16 -5.25 -4.17
CA ASP A 45 0.37 -6.38 -4.69
C ASP A 45 1.14 -7.71 -4.65
N CYS A 46 2.45 -7.68 -4.87
CA CYS A 46 3.30 -8.87 -4.90
C CYS A 46 4.78 -8.49 -4.67
N GLY A 47 5.68 -9.45 -4.88
CA GLY A 47 7.12 -9.23 -4.83
C GLY A 47 7.65 -8.33 -5.95
N LEU A 48 8.83 -7.75 -5.72
CA LEU A 48 9.42 -6.69 -6.56
C LEU A 48 10.46 -7.21 -7.57
N LYS A 49 10.50 -8.52 -7.82
CA LYS A 49 11.58 -9.18 -8.60
C LYS A 49 11.75 -8.62 -10.02
N THR A 50 10.68 -8.10 -10.61
CA THR A 50 10.64 -7.58 -11.98
C THR A 50 10.83 -6.07 -12.06
N ARG A 51 11.11 -5.40 -10.94
CA ARG A 51 11.22 -3.94 -10.85
C ARG A 51 12.66 -3.47 -10.79
N GLY A 52 12.92 -2.29 -11.35
CA GLY A 52 14.13 -1.53 -11.15
C GLY A 52 14.17 -0.81 -9.80
N TRP A 53 15.39 -0.50 -9.37
CA TRP A 53 15.64 0.15 -8.09
C TRP A 53 15.10 1.58 -7.96
N PRO A 54 15.21 2.46 -8.97
CA PRO A 54 14.72 3.83 -8.84
C PRO A 54 13.22 3.89 -8.54
N GLU A 55 12.40 3.14 -9.28
CA GLU A 55 10.97 3.10 -9.07
C GLU A 55 10.60 2.40 -7.77
N VAL A 56 11.29 1.32 -7.39
CA VAL A 56 11.03 0.62 -6.12
C VAL A 56 11.25 1.54 -4.93
N LYS A 57 12.38 2.26 -4.93
CA LYS A 57 12.69 3.19 -3.83
C LYS A 57 11.64 4.29 -3.73
N ALA A 58 11.26 4.90 -4.85
CA ALA A 58 10.25 5.95 -4.87
C ALA A 58 8.87 5.42 -4.39
N SER A 59 8.41 4.29 -4.93
CA SER A 59 7.13 3.68 -4.54
C SER A 59 7.09 3.29 -3.06
N LEU A 60 8.16 2.70 -2.52
CA LEU A 60 8.22 2.30 -1.11
C LEU A 60 8.26 3.51 -0.16
N VAL A 61 8.96 4.59 -0.53
CA VAL A 61 8.93 5.84 0.24
C VAL A 61 7.50 6.37 0.30
N ASN A 62 6.83 6.46 -0.85
CA ASN A 62 5.45 6.94 -0.93
C ASN A 62 4.50 6.02 -0.13
N LEU A 63 4.68 4.70 -0.20
CA LEU A 63 3.86 3.71 0.53
C LEU A 63 3.97 3.91 2.05
N VAL A 64 5.19 4.09 2.55
CA VAL A 64 5.45 4.30 3.98
C VAL A 64 4.91 5.66 4.44
N ASN A 65 5.03 6.71 3.62
CA ASN A 65 4.51 8.03 3.94
C ASN A 65 2.98 8.03 3.98
N ALA A 66 2.31 7.41 3.01
CA ALA A 66 0.86 7.22 3.03
C ALA A 66 0.40 6.46 4.28
N ALA A 67 1.11 5.39 4.68
CA ALA A 67 0.81 4.66 5.90
C ALA A 67 1.02 5.50 7.17
N LYS A 68 2.02 6.40 7.21
CA LYS A 68 2.20 7.35 8.33
C LYS A 68 1.06 8.37 8.36
N ALA A 69 0.66 8.90 7.22
CA ALA A 69 -0.43 9.86 7.11
C ALA A 69 -1.77 9.25 7.54
N LEU A 70 -2.00 7.96 7.28
CA LEU A 70 -3.20 7.25 7.75
C LEU A 70 -3.25 7.08 9.27
N ARG A 71 -2.08 7.01 9.94
CA ARG A 71 -1.98 6.83 11.40
C ARG A 71 -2.08 8.13 12.20
N ALA A 72 -1.86 9.28 11.55
CA ALA A 72 -1.89 10.60 12.16
C ALA A 72 -3.34 11.05 12.43
#